data_AF-A0A653CVN9-F1
#
_entry.id   AF-A0A653CVN9-F1
#
_cell.length_a   1.000
_cell.length_b   1.000
_cell.length_c   1.000
_cell.angle_alpha   90.00
_cell.angle_beta   90.00
_cell.angle_gamma   90.00
#
_symmetry.space_group_name_H-M   'P 1'
#
loop_
_entity.id
_entity.type
_entity.pdbx_description
1 polymer ?
#
loop_
_entity_poly.entity_id
_entity_poly.type
_entity_poly.pdbx_seq_one_letter_code
_entity_poly.pdbx_strand_id
1 'polypeptide(L)'
;MFMESINEFKKDHPKFIGARYIHSIYRGVTTEVMKASLKEIVEMKQLFPDFIAGFDFVGHEEEGNSIEYYRDSIQEATKHLKFFVHAGESNWYGHTDLNMIDAALLNASRIGHAFGLSKHPLLAEMIKEGNIAIELCPISNQILMLNQDPRNHPVIPLMAKNFPVVICNDDPSLWGATGLSYDWYVVFMAMTPEGAGLEVLKQFAINSIRYSAMEDCLKKEAFEKWEKYWDEFLDDIILSDSERM
;
A
#
# COMPACT_ATOMS: atom_id res chain seq x y z
N MET A 1 10.43 22.98 1.64
CA MET A 1 9.56 22.73 2.81
C MET A 1 9.42 21.24 3.15
N PHE A 2 8.73 20.40 2.36
CA PHE A 2 8.44 19.02 2.81
C PHE A 2 9.69 18.13 3.03
N MET A 3 10.63 18.12 2.07
CA MET A 3 11.90 17.40 2.25
C MET A 3 12.75 17.95 3.40
N GLU A 4 12.71 19.27 3.63
CA GLU A 4 13.43 19.91 4.75
C GLU A 4 12.85 19.44 6.08
N SER A 5 11.52 19.40 6.22
CA SER A 5 10.86 18.88 7.42
C SER A 5 11.19 17.41 7.69
N ILE A 6 11.25 16.58 6.64
CA ILE A 6 11.68 15.17 6.78
C ILE A 6 13.11 15.09 7.29
N ASN A 7 14.02 15.90 6.74
CA ASN A 7 15.42 15.91 7.14
C ASN A 7 15.62 16.44 8.55
N GLU A 8 14.85 17.45 8.98
CA GLU A 8 14.86 17.97 10.34
C GLU A 8 14.35 16.91 11.32
N PHE A 9 13.21 16.29 11.05
CA PHE A 9 12.67 15.21 11.87
C PHE A 9 13.65 14.03 11.99
N LYS A 10 14.32 13.65 10.91
CA LYS A 10 15.30 12.56 10.92
C LYS A 10 16.52 12.86 11.81
N LYS A 11 16.91 14.13 12.00
CA LYS A 11 18.01 14.50 12.92
C LYS A 11 17.65 14.20 14.37
N ASP A 12 16.43 14.55 14.76
CA ASP A 12 15.96 14.38 16.14
C ASP A 12 15.45 12.96 16.42
N HIS A 13 15.03 12.26 15.36
CA HIS A 13 14.51 10.89 15.42
C HIS A 13 15.36 9.96 14.57
N PRO A 14 16.57 9.59 15.02
CA PRO A 14 17.48 8.75 14.23
C PRO A 14 16.90 7.36 13.97
N LYS A 15 15.81 6.96 14.64
CA LYS A 15 15.05 5.72 14.35
C LYS A 15 14.25 5.80 13.04
N PHE A 16 13.83 6.99 12.63
CA PHE A 16 13.05 7.21 11.43
C PHE A 16 13.90 7.03 10.16
N ILE A 17 13.41 6.25 9.19
CA ILE A 17 14.13 6.01 7.93
C ILE A 17 14.00 7.21 7.00
N GLY A 18 12.79 7.74 6.86
CA GLY A 18 12.46 8.83 5.97
C GLY A 18 11.05 8.67 5.40
N ALA A 19 10.72 9.52 4.43
CA ALA A 19 9.50 9.43 3.65
C ALA A 19 9.79 9.58 2.16
N ARG A 20 8.80 9.19 1.36
CA ARG A 20 8.77 9.31 -0.11
C ARG A 20 7.45 9.92 -0.52
N TYR A 21 7.40 10.51 -1.70
CA TYR A 21 6.18 11.11 -2.24
C TYR A 21 5.72 10.36 -3.48
N ILE A 22 4.47 9.90 -3.45
CA ILE A 22 3.75 9.40 -4.63
C ILE A 22 2.85 10.56 -5.06
N HIS A 23 3.01 11.04 -6.28
CA HIS A 23 2.15 12.08 -6.80
C HIS A 23 0.83 11.47 -7.22
N SER A 24 -0.27 11.95 -6.64
CA SER A 24 -1.60 11.49 -6.95
C SER A 24 -2.41 12.58 -7.67
N ILE A 25 -3.26 12.17 -8.59
CA ILE A 25 -4.23 13.04 -9.25
C ILE A 25 -5.63 12.46 -9.14
N TYR A 26 -6.62 13.34 -8.99
CA TYR A 26 -8.02 12.93 -9.05
C TYR A 26 -8.35 12.30 -10.40
N ARG A 27 -8.90 11.09 -10.39
CA ARG A 27 -9.10 10.29 -11.61
C ARG A 27 -10.23 10.78 -12.52
N GLY A 28 -11.00 11.80 -12.12
CA GLY A 28 -12.06 12.42 -12.94
C GLY A 28 -11.61 13.60 -13.80
N VAL A 29 -10.31 13.89 -13.89
CA VAL A 29 -9.79 14.98 -14.73
C VAL A 29 -9.84 14.65 -16.23
N THR A 30 -9.65 15.65 -17.08
CA THR A 30 -9.52 15.41 -18.53
C THR A 30 -8.14 14.86 -18.90
N THR A 31 -8.01 14.26 -20.09
CA THR A 31 -6.72 13.74 -20.56
C THR A 31 -5.65 14.82 -20.72
N GLU A 32 -6.03 16.06 -20.99
CA GLU A 32 -5.12 17.20 -21.11
C GLU A 32 -4.52 17.57 -19.75
N VAL A 33 -5.35 17.61 -18.71
CA VAL A 33 -4.91 17.86 -17.33
C VAL A 33 -4.01 16.71 -16.85
N MET A 34 -4.38 15.46 -17.15
CA MET A 34 -3.56 14.28 -16.86
C MET A 34 -2.18 14.39 -17.51
N LYS A 35 -2.11 14.68 -18.82
CA LYS A 35 -0.83 14.81 -19.55
C LYS A 35 0.04 15.94 -18.98
N ALA A 36 -0.56 17.06 -18.59
CA ALA A 36 0.17 18.16 -17.98
C ALA A 36 0.79 17.76 -16.63
N SER A 37 0.00 17.12 -15.75
CA SER A 37 0.48 16.62 -14.45
C SER A 37 1.57 15.55 -14.62
N LEU A 38 1.40 14.60 -15.54
CA LEU A 38 2.40 13.57 -15.83
C LEU A 38 3.72 14.17 -16.31
N LYS A 39 3.67 15.20 -17.17
CA LYS A 39 4.87 15.89 -17.62
C LYS A 39 5.61 16.54 -16.44
N GLU A 40 4.88 17.27 -15.60
CA GLU A 40 5.45 17.94 -14.43
C GLU A 40 6.10 16.95 -13.46
N ILE A 41 5.43 15.84 -13.14
CA ILE A 41 6.00 14.86 -12.20
C ILE A 41 7.18 14.09 -12.79
N VAL A 42 7.23 13.87 -14.11
CA VAL A 42 8.43 13.31 -14.78
C VAL A 42 9.62 14.26 -14.62
N GLU A 43 9.43 15.56 -14.82
CA GLU A 43 10.48 16.56 -14.61
C GLU A 43 10.91 16.60 -13.12
N MET A 44 9.96 16.55 -12.19
CA MET A 44 10.26 16.51 -10.75
C MET A 44 10.97 15.23 -10.32
N LYS A 45 10.63 14.07 -10.91
CA LYS A 45 11.34 12.81 -10.66
C LYS A 45 12.80 12.89 -11.06
N GLN A 46 13.13 13.61 -12.14
CA GLN A 46 14.53 13.82 -12.56
C GLN A 46 15.30 14.71 -11.57
N LEU A 47 14.65 15.72 -11.01
CA LEU A 47 15.27 16.62 -10.03
C LEU A 47 15.39 15.99 -8.63
N PHE A 48 14.42 15.15 -8.25
CA PHE A 48 14.32 14.55 -6.92
C PHE A 48 14.12 13.03 -6.99
N PRO A 49 15.07 12.28 -7.59
CA PRO A 49 14.90 10.86 -7.89
C PRO A 49 14.72 10.01 -6.63
N ASP A 50 15.38 10.38 -5.53
CA ASP A 50 15.27 9.65 -4.27
C ASP A 50 14.00 9.99 -3.48
N PHE A 51 13.31 11.08 -3.80
CA PHE A 51 12.15 11.53 -3.03
C PHE A 51 10.83 11.16 -3.70
N ILE A 52 10.72 11.38 -5.01
CA ILE A 52 9.52 11.04 -5.80
C ILE A 52 9.52 9.53 -6.06
N ALA A 53 8.62 8.79 -5.42
CA ALA A 53 8.48 7.36 -5.63
C ALA A 53 7.82 7.02 -6.97
N GLY A 54 6.78 7.77 -7.36
CA GLY A 54 5.99 7.44 -8.54
C GLY A 54 4.68 8.21 -8.62
N PHE A 55 3.71 7.60 -9.31
CA PHE A 55 2.42 8.20 -9.64
C PHE A 55 1.24 7.28 -9.28
N ASP A 56 0.09 7.89 -8.98
CA ASP A 56 -1.16 7.23 -8.60
C ASP A 56 -2.41 8.02 -9.07
N PHE A 57 -3.52 7.31 -9.20
CA PHE A 57 -4.86 7.86 -9.43
C PHE A 57 -5.69 7.74 -8.15
N VAL A 58 -6.31 8.84 -7.71
CA VAL A 58 -7.13 8.86 -6.49
C VAL A 58 -8.56 9.33 -6.76
N GLY A 59 -9.42 9.19 -5.74
CA GLY A 59 -10.83 9.55 -5.78
C GLY A 59 -11.73 8.34 -6.02
N HIS A 60 -13.05 8.55 -5.90
CA HIS A 60 -14.04 7.49 -5.98
C HIS A 60 -13.92 6.69 -7.29
N GLU A 61 -13.52 5.42 -7.17
CA GLU A 61 -13.13 4.61 -8.32
C GLU A 61 -14.31 4.35 -9.28
N GLU A 62 -15.52 4.17 -8.75
CA GLU A 62 -16.71 3.85 -9.55
C GLU A 62 -17.23 5.03 -10.39
N GLU A 63 -17.01 6.28 -9.95
CA GLU A 63 -17.52 7.48 -10.62
C GLU A 63 -16.48 8.17 -11.51
N GLY A 64 -15.21 7.81 -11.36
CA GLY A 64 -14.11 8.40 -12.11
C GLY A 64 -13.71 7.62 -13.38
N ASN A 65 -12.69 8.11 -14.09
CA ASN A 65 -12.19 7.43 -15.28
C ASN A 65 -11.33 6.21 -14.92
N SER A 66 -11.44 5.14 -15.71
CA SER A 66 -10.60 3.94 -15.60
C SER A 66 -9.13 4.23 -15.91
N ILE A 67 -8.24 3.31 -15.55
CA ILE A 67 -6.83 3.41 -15.96
C ILE A 67 -6.72 3.30 -17.49
N GLU A 68 -7.49 2.41 -18.11
CA GLU A 68 -7.60 2.29 -19.57
C GLU A 68 -7.95 3.61 -20.26
N TYR A 69 -8.84 4.43 -19.70
CA TYR A 69 -9.19 5.73 -20.28
C TYR A 69 -7.95 6.63 -20.47
N TYR A 70 -6.96 6.52 -19.58
CA TYR A 70 -5.71 7.27 -19.65
C TYR A 70 -4.58 6.54 -20.38
N ARG A 71 -4.81 5.37 -21.01
CA ARG A 71 -3.79 4.54 -21.68
C ARG A 71 -2.81 5.35 -22.51
N ASP A 72 -3.31 6.19 -23.41
CA ASP A 72 -2.47 7.02 -24.29
C ASP A 72 -1.78 8.17 -23.53
N SER A 73 -2.39 8.65 -22.45
CA SER A 73 -1.83 9.73 -21.63
C SER A 73 -0.64 9.25 -20.78
N ILE A 74 -0.70 8.03 -20.26
CA ILE A 74 0.33 7.48 -19.36
C ILE A 74 1.48 6.78 -20.10
N GLN A 75 1.30 6.41 -21.38
CA GLN A 75 2.25 5.57 -22.11
C GLN A 75 3.71 6.07 -22.08
N GLU A 76 3.94 7.39 -22.16
CA GLU A 76 5.30 7.93 -22.06
C GLU A 76 5.79 7.94 -20.61
N ALA A 77 4.91 8.26 -19.65
CA ALA A 77 5.25 8.36 -18.24
C ALA A 77 5.68 7.02 -17.63
N THR A 78 5.17 5.88 -18.13
CA THR A 78 5.59 4.53 -17.70
C THR A 78 7.07 4.24 -17.93
N LYS A 79 7.74 4.97 -18.82
CA LYS A 79 9.19 4.84 -19.05
C LYS A 79 10.03 5.52 -17.97
N HIS A 80 9.45 6.45 -17.23
CA HIS A 80 10.16 7.33 -16.29
C HIS A 80 9.66 7.21 -14.85
N LEU A 81 8.45 6.69 -14.65
CA LEU A 81 7.78 6.61 -13.35
C LEU A 81 7.39 5.18 -13.00
N LYS A 82 7.49 4.86 -11.71
CA LYS A 82 6.78 3.72 -11.11
C LYS A 82 5.33 4.11 -10.84
N PHE A 83 4.43 3.14 -10.91
CA PHE A 83 3.00 3.32 -10.66
C PHE A 83 2.60 2.62 -9.35
N PHE A 84 1.78 3.28 -8.53
CA PHE A 84 1.27 2.78 -7.24
C PHE A 84 -0.25 2.96 -7.22
N VAL A 85 -0.95 2.34 -8.18
CA VAL A 85 -2.32 2.72 -8.53
C VAL A 85 -3.35 2.17 -7.56
N HIS A 86 -4.32 3.00 -7.17
CA HIS A 86 -5.60 2.51 -6.66
C HIS A 86 -6.32 1.73 -7.77
N ALA A 87 -6.68 0.49 -7.48
CA ALA A 87 -7.44 -0.33 -8.41
C ALA A 87 -8.27 -1.40 -7.71
N GLY A 88 -9.51 -1.52 -8.14
CA GLY A 88 -10.45 -2.54 -7.68
C GLY A 88 -10.95 -2.37 -6.25
N GLU A 89 -10.98 -1.14 -5.74
CA GLU A 89 -11.72 -0.75 -4.54
C GLU A 89 -13.23 -0.67 -4.86
N SER A 90 -13.84 -1.84 -5.13
CA SER A 90 -15.26 -1.91 -5.50
C SER A 90 -15.90 -3.24 -5.13
N ASN A 91 -17.19 -3.16 -4.79
CA ASN A 91 -18.04 -4.31 -4.58
C ASN A 91 -18.49 -4.98 -5.89
N TRP A 92 -18.45 -4.28 -7.02
CA TRP A 92 -18.87 -4.82 -8.32
C TRP A 92 -17.92 -5.91 -8.84
N TYR A 93 -18.42 -6.72 -9.77
CA TYR A 93 -17.66 -7.75 -10.46
C TYR A 93 -17.71 -7.55 -11.96
N GLY A 94 -16.55 -7.50 -12.62
CA GLY A 94 -16.44 -7.31 -14.07
C GLY A 94 -16.66 -5.88 -14.54
N HIS A 95 -16.40 -4.89 -13.68
CA HIS A 95 -16.50 -3.46 -13.97
C HIS A 95 -15.28 -2.71 -13.41
N THR A 96 -15.45 -1.99 -12.30
CA THR A 96 -14.40 -1.15 -11.70
C THR A 96 -13.21 -1.98 -11.24
N ASP A 97 -13.47 -3.19 -10.77
CA ASP A 97 -12.47 -4.19 -10.41
C ASP A 97 -11.56 -4.63 -11.57
N LEU A 98 -11.94 -4.38 -12.82
CA LEU A 98 -11.07 -4.63 -13.97
C LEU A 98 -9.90 -3.64 -14.09
N ASN A 99 -9.90 -2.50 -13.38
CA ASN A 99 -8.72 -1.63 -13.30
C ASN A 99 -7.49 -2.38 -12.75
N MET A 100 -7.68 -3.46 -12.00
CA MET A 100 -6.56 -4.30 -11.53
C MET A 100 -5.84 -5.02 -12.68
N ILE A 101 -6.52 -5.27 -13.82
CA ILE A 101 -5.87 -5.81 -15.02
C ILE A 101 -4.88 -4.78 -15.56
N ASP A 102 -5.31 -3.53 -15.71
CA ASP A 102 -4.43 -2.45 -16.18
C ASP A 102 -3.30 -2.19 -15.18
N ALA A 103 -3.57 -2.25 -13.86
CA ALA A 103 -2.54 -2.15 -12.84
C ALA A 103 -1.45 -3.24 -12.99
N ALA A 104 -1.86 -4.49 -13.26
CA ALA A 104 -0.94 -5.58 -13.52
C ALA A 104 -0.16 -5.38 -14.84
N LEU A 105 -0.83 -4.95 -15.92
CA LEU A 105 -0.20 -4.67 -17.22
C LEU A 105 0.80 -3.50 -17.17
N LEU A 106 0.56 -2.52 -16.31
CA LEU A 106 1.47 -1.43 -16.03
C LEU A 106 2.69 -1.85 -15.19
N ASN A 107 2.74 -3.10 -14.73
CA ASN A 107 3.71 -3.58 -13.76
C ASN A 107 3.78 -2.64 -12.54
N ALA A 108 2.61 -2.32 -11.99
CA ALA A 108 2.51 -1.44 -10.82
C ALA A 108 3.41 -1.97 -9.69
N SER A 109 4.08 -1.06 -9.00
CA SER A 109 4.95 -1.41 -7.87
C SER A 109 4.15 -1.93 -6.68
N ARG A 110 2.95 -1.36 -6.46
CA ARG A 110 1.91 -1.86 -5.54
C ARG A 110 0.54 -1.47 -6.09
N ILE A 111 -0.51 -2.13 -5.60
CA ILE A 111 -1.90 -1.85 -5.93
C ILE A 111 -2.65 -1.45 -4.66
N GLY A 112 -3.23 -0.25 -4.67
CA GLY A 112 -4.07 0.27 -3.58
C GLY A 112 -5.36 -0.55 -3.47
N HIS A 113 -5.67 -1.04 -2.26
CA HIS A 113 -6.83 -1.86 -1.89
C HIS A 113 -6.90 -3.24 -2.56
N ALA A 114 -7.09 -3.28 -3.89
CA ALA A 114 -7.38 -4.51 -4.64
C ALA A 114 -8.53 -5.33 -4.03
N PHE A 115 -9.56 -4.64 -3.52
CA PHE A 115 -10.66 -5.26 -2.77
C PHE A 115 -11.37 -6.36 -3.57
N GLY A 116 -11.58 -6.13 -4.87
CA GLY A 116 -12.19 -7.10 -5.78
C GLY A 116 -11.32 -8.30 -6.18
N LEU A 117 -10.03 -8.34 -5.81
CA LEU A 117 -9.06 -9.26 -6.41
C LEU A 117 -9.39 -10.75 -6.23
N SER A 118 -9.99 -11.13 -5.11
CA SER A 118 -10.38 -12.52 -4.84
C SER A 118 -11.41 -13.08 -5.83
N LYS A 119 -12.12 -12.20 -6.56
CA LYS A 119 -13.06 -12.56 -7.62
C LYS A 119 -12.34 -12.96 -8.92
N HIS A 120 -11.05 -12.65 -9.05
CA HIS A 120 -10.24 -12.82 -10.27
C HIS A 120 -9.01 -13.72 -10.00
N PRO A 121 -9.19 -15.04 -9.85
CA PRO A 121 -8.10 -15.93 -9.43
C PRO A 121 -6.91 -15.94 -10.39
N LEU A 122 -7.13 -15.87 -11.70
CA LEU A 122 -6.04 -15.81 -12.69
C LEU A 122 -5.25 -14.51 -12.58
N LEU A 123 -5.93 -13.39 -12.37
CA LEU A 123 -5.29 -12.09 -12.18
C LEU A 123 -4.52 -12.05 -10.86
N ALA A 124 -5.05 -12.65 -9.79
CA ALA A 124 -4.34 -12.78 -8.53
C ALA A 124 -3.01 -13.53 -8.71
N GLU A 125 -3.00 -14.67 -9.41
CA GLU A 125 -1.75 -15.37 -9.69
C GLU A 125 -0.78 -14.50 -10.52
N MET A 126 -1.26 -13.80 -11.56
CA MET A 126 -0.41 -12.87 -12.34
C MET A 126 0.21 -11.77 -11.47
N ILE A 127 -0.56 -11.12 -10.60
CA ILE A 127 -0.09 -10.06 -9.69
C ILE A 127 0.94 -10.63 -8.70
N LYS A 128 0.68 -11.83 -8.18
CA LYS A 128 1.59 -12.53 -7.27
C LYS A 128 2.91 -12.91 -7.94
N GLU A 129 2.86 -13.46 -9.15
CA GLU A 129 4.03 -13.79 -9.97
C GLU A 129 4.84 -12.55 -10.36
N GLY A 130 4.15 -11.45 -10.62
CA GLY A 130 4.77 -10.13 -10.83
C GLY A 130 5.42 -9.54 -9.58
N ASN A 131 5.29 -10.21 -8.41
CA ASN A 131 5.79 -9.73 -7.12
C ASN A 131 5.23 -8.33 -6.78
N ILE A 132 3.95 -8.12 -7.06
CA ILE A 132 3.22 -6.89 -6.77
C ILE A 132 2.41 -7.09 -5.49
N ALA A 133 2.61 -6.22 -4.51
CA ALA A 133 1.84 -6.25 -3.27
C ALA A 133 0.56 -5.42 -3.35
N ILE A 134 -0.46 -5.87 -2.63
CA ILE A 134 -1.69 -5.10 -2.41
C ILE A 134 -1.63 -4.40 -1.06
N GLU A 135 -2.15 -3.17 -1.02
CA GLU A 135 -2.21 -2.34 0.18
C GLU A 135 -3.58 -2.51 0.84
N LEU A 136 -3.61 -3.15 2.01
CA LEU A 136 -4.83 -3.48 2.75
C LEU A 136 -5.15 -2.37 3.77
N CYS A 137 -6.30 -1.72 3.61
CA CYS A 137 -6.80 -0.63 4.46
C CYS A 137 -8.17 -1.01 5.07
N PRO A 138 -8.22 -1.92 6.06
CA PRO A 138 -9.47 -2.57 6.48
C PRO A 138 -10.47 -1.59 7.13
N ILE A 139 -10.00 -0.57 7.85
CA ILE A 139 -10.89 0.43 8.47
C ILE A 139 -11.53 1.32 7.40
N SER A 140 -10.74 1.76 6.41
CA SER A 140 -11.25 2.50 5.26
C SER A 140 -12.34 1.70 4.53
N ASN A 141 -12.06 0.43 4.22
CA ASN A 141 -13.04 -0.43 3.53
C ASN A 141 -14.35 -0.61 4.32
N GLN A 142 -14.27 -0.66 5.65
CA GLN A 142 -15.47 -0.73 6.48
C GLN A 142 -16.27 0.58 6.49
N ILE A 143 -15.59 1.72 6.69
CA ILE A 143 -16.24 3.04 6.76
C ILE A 143 -16.86 3.43 5.41
N LEU A 144 -16.18 3.11 4.31
CA LEU A 144 -16.67 3.33 2.94
C LEU A 144 -17.70 2.27 2.49
N MET A 145 -18.18 1.44 3.41
CA MET A 145 -19.26 0.47 3.19
C MET A 145 -18.95 -0.63 2.15
N LEU A 146 -17.67 -0.93 1.93
CA LEU A 146 -17.26 -2.06 1.07
C LEU A 146 -17.50 -3.40 1.79
N ASN A 147 -17.29 -3.46 3.10
CA ASN A 147 -17.66 -4.58 3.95
C ASN A 147 -18.19 -4.13 5.32
N GLN A 148 -19.19 -4.82 5.85
CA GLN A 148 -19.72 -4.52 7.20
C GLN A 148 -18.92 -5.22 8.30
N ASP A 149 -18.54 -6.47 8.06
CA ASP A 149 -17.79 -7.31 8.99
C ASP A 149 -16.39 -7.60 8.42
N PRO A 150 -15.30 -7.18 9.10
CA PRO A 150 -13.93 -7.47 8.68
C PRO A 150 -13.62 -8.96 8.50
N ARG A 151 -14.34 -9.86 9.20
CA ARG A 151 -14.17 -11.32 9.07
C ARG A 151 -14.60 -11.84 7.68
N ASN A 152 -15.36 -11.05 6.93
CA ASN A 152 -15.78 -11.35 5.57
C ASN A 152 -14.94 -10.65 4.50
N HIS A 153 -13.83 -10.01 4.90
CA HIS A 153 -13.03 -9.22 3.97
C HIS A 153 -12.43 -10.09 2.85
N PRO A 154 -12.53 -9.70 1.57
CA PRO A 154 -12.14 -10.52 0.42
C PRO A 154 -10.64 -10.85 0.35
N VAL A 155 -9.80 -10.13 1.10
CA VAL A 155 -8.35 -10.40 1.16
C VAL A 155 -8.00 -11.68 1.93
N ILE A 156 -8.86 -12.15 2.84
CA ILE A 156 -8.59 -13.31 3.70
C ILE A 156 -8.18 -14.56 2.90
N PRO A 157 -8.91 -14.99 1.85
CA PRO A 157 -8.48 -16.13 1.03
C PRO A 157 -7.15 -15.90 0.29
N LEU A 158 -6.77 -14.64 0.02
CA LEU A 158 -5.45 -14.32 -0.55
C LEU A 158 -4.35 -14.46 0.50
N MET A 159 -4.56 -13.93 1.71
CA MET A 159 -3.61 -14.07 2.82
C MET A 159 -3.36 -15.55 3.16
N ALA A 160 -4.42 -16.38 3.16
CA ALA A 160 -4.31 -17.83 3.36
C ALA A 160 -3.45 -18.54 2.30
N LYS A 161 -3.25 -17.92 1.12
CA LYS A 161 -2.38 -18.40 0.04
C LYS A 161 -1.01 -17.71 0.01
N ASN A 162 -0.61 -17.08 1.10
CA ASN A 162 0.64 -16.30 1.22
C ASN A 162 0.77 -15.26 0.09
N PHE A 163 -0.31 -14.53 -0.17
CA PHE A 163 -0.30 -13.44 -1.14
C PHE A 163 0.49 -12.23 -0.59
N PRO A 164 1.23 -11.49 -1.44
CA PRO A 164 1.92 -10.27 -1.03
C PRO A 164 0.95 -9.16 -0.57
N VAL A 165 0.84 -8.98 0.75
CA VAL A 165 -0.02 -7.96 1.37
C VAL A 165 0.80 -7.06 2.30
N VAL A 166 0.54 -5.75 2.26
CA VAL A 166 1.03 -4.77 3.23
C VAL A 166 -0.17 -4.09 3.90
N ILE A 167 -0.11 -3.91 5.22
CA ILE A 167 -1.18 -3.24 5.98
C ILE A 167 -0.92 -1.73 5.97
N CYS A 168 -1.92 -0.97 5.57
CA CYS A 168 -1.94 0.49 5.51
C CYS A 168 -3.15 1.04 6.30
N ASN A 169 -3.22 2.36 6.48
CA ASN A 169 -4.27 3.03 7.25
C ASN A 169 -5.05 4.09 6.46
N ASP A 170 -4.69 4.31 5.19
CA ASP A 170 -5.36 5.24 4.27
C ASP A 170 -5.45 6.67 4.87
N ASP A 171 -6.65 7.16 5.16
CA ASP A 171 -6.91 8.45 5.83
C ASP A 171 -7.27 8.30 7.34
N PRO A 172 -6.35 7.87 8.22
CA PRO A 172 -6.67 7.51 9.61
C PRO A 172 -7.38 8.62 10.39
N SER A 173 -7.03 9.89 10.13
CA SER A 173 -7.66 11.04 10.79
C SER A 173 -9.14 11.21 10.44
N LEU A 174 -9.55 10.86 9.22
CA LEU A 174 -10.96 10.89 8.80
C LEU A 174 -11.77 9.77 9.47
N TRP A 175 -11.09 8.67 9.82
CA TRP A 175 -11.68 7.50 10.46
C TRP A 175 -11.72 7.60 11.99
N GLY A 176 -11.11 8.64 12.58
CA GLY A 176 -10.91 8.75 14.02
C GLY A 176 -9.82 7.80 14.56
N ALA A 177 -8.95 7.28 13.70
CA ALA A 177 -7.80 6.45 14.05
C ALA A 177 -6.50 7.27 14.10
N THR A 178 -5.42 6.67 14.60
CA THR A 178 -4.09 7.29 14.62
C THR A 178 -3.00 6.25 14.36
N GLY A 179 -2.08 6.57 13.45
CA GLY A 179 -1.02 5.63 13.07
C GLY A 179 -1.58 4.34 12.46
N LEU A 180 -0.82 3.25 12.56
CA LEU A 180 -1.13 1.96 11.92
C LEU A 180 -1.75 0.91 12.86
N SER A 181 -1.63 1.10 14.18
CA SER A 181 -1.96 0.05 15.16
C SER A 181 -3.42 -0.40 15.12
N TYR A 182 -4.35 0.49 14.74
CA TYR A 182 -5.77 0.17 14.65
C TYR A 182 -6.05 -0.79 13.48
N ASP A 183 -5.54 -0.51 12.27
CA ASP A 183 -5.66 -1.42 11.13
C ASP A 183 -4.97 -2.75 11.40
N TRP A 184 -3.79 -2.73 12.03
CA TRP A 184 -3.10 -3.95 12.47
C TRP A 184 -3.94 -4.78 13.45
N TYR A 185 -4.61 -4.14 14.40
CA TYR A 185 -5.52 -4.81 15.32
C TYR A 185 -6.68 -5.47 14.58
N VAL A 186 -7.33 -4.76 13.64
CA VAL A 186 -8.43 -5.31 12.84
C VAL A 186 -7.96 -6.51 12.01
N VAL A 187 -6.82 -6.39 11.33
CA VAL A 187 -6.28 -7.50 10.53
C VAL A 187 -5.99 -8.70 11.43
N PHE A 188 -5.22 -8.52 12.50
CA PHE A 188 -4.83 -9.63 13.36
C PHE A 188 -6.03 -10.29 14.04
N MET A 189 -6.89 -9.50 14.69
CA MET A 189 -7.99 -10.05 15.50
C MET A 189 -9.17 -10.59 14.69
N ALA A 190 -9.46 -10.01 13.52
CA ALA A 190 -10.66 -10.37 12.76
C ALA A 190 -10.36 -11.11 11.45
N MET A 191 -9.16 -10.97 10.90
CA MET A 191 -8.85 -11.43 9.54
C MET A 191 -7.81 -12.54 9.51
N THR A 192 -7.35 -13.01 10.67
CA THR A 192 -6.45 -14.17 10.81
C THR A 192 -7.10 -15.28 11.65
N PRO A 193 -6.63 -16.54 11.53
CA PRO A 193 -7.14 -17.64 12.35
C PRO A 193 -6.88 -17.42 13.85
N GLU A 194 -7.70 -18.04 14.71
CA GLU A 194 -7.53 -17.98 16.18
C GLU A 194 -6.12 -18.39 16.65
N GLY A 195 -5.51 -19.35 15.96
CA GLY A 195 -4.15 -19.82 16.27
C GLY A 195 -3.02 -19.00 15.64
N ALA A 196 -3.31 -17.86 14.99
CA ALA A 196 -2.27 -17.01 14.42
C ALA A 196 -1.41 -16.39 15.52
N GLY A 197 -0.09 -16.46 15.36
CA GLY A 197 0.87 -15.91 16.29
C GLY A 197 1.63 -14.70 15.76
N LEU A 198 2.74 -14.40 16.44
CA LEU A 198 3.65 -13.30 16.11
C LEU A 198 4.27 -13.44 14.72
N GLU A 199 4.33 -14.64 14.15
CA GLU A 199 4.83 -14.88 12.80
C GLU A 199 4.04 -14.13 11.72
N VAL A 200 2.72 -14.00 11.91
CA VAL A 200 1.85 -13.26 10.98
C VAL A 200 2.17 -11.77 11.05
N LEU A 201 2.28 -11.23 12.25
CA LEU A 201 2.66 -9.83 12.49
C LEU A 201 4.05 -9.53 11.91
N LYS A 202 5.02 -10.43 12.14
CA LYS A 202 6.38 -10.31 11.61
C LYS A 202 6.36 -10.28 10.09
N GLN A 203 5.58 -11.16 9.44
CA GLN A 203 5.49 -11.21 7.99
C GLN A 203 4.95 -9.91 7.38
N PHE A 204 3.91 -9.31 7.96
CA PHE A 204 3.39 -8.02 7.48
C PHE A 204 4.40 -6.88 7.63
N ALA A 205 5.13 -6.86 8.74
CA ALA A 205 6.19 -5.87 8.95
C ALA A 205 7.30 -6.01 7.90
N ILE A 206 7.77 -7.23 7.65
CA ILE A 206 8.78 -7.51 6.62
C ILE A 206 8.26 -7.12 5.23
N ASN A 207 7.00 -7.47 4.91
CA ASN A 207 6.39 -7.12 3.63
C ASN A 207 6.40 -5.60 3.41
N SER A 208 6.07 -4.80 4.43
CA SER A 208 6.08 -3.33 4.33
C SER A 208 7.44 -2.76 3.90
N ILE A 209 8.54 -3.36 4.38
CA ILE A 209 9.91 -2.97 4.01
C ILE A 209 10.22 -3.48 2.59
N ARG A 210 9.93 -4.75 2.32
CA ARG A 210 10.21 -5.42 1.05
C ARG A 210 9.54 -4.73 -0.14
N TYR A 211 8.26 -4.37 0.00
CA TYR A 211 7.45 -3.75 -1.06
C TYR A 211 7.45 -2.21 -1.00
N SER A 212 8.26 -1.61 -0.13
CA SER A 212 8.46 -0.16 -0.12
C SER A 212 9.10 0.34 -1.42
N ALA A 213 8.95 1.65 -1.66
CA ALA A 213 9.62 2.36 -2.77
C ALA A 213 11.09 2.73 -2.46
N MET A 214 11.69 2.12 -1.43
CA MET A 214 13.10 2.33 -1.10
C MET A 214 14.00 1.59 -2.09
N GLU A 215 15.20 2.13 -2.32
CA GLU A 215 16.27 1.41 -3.01
C GLU A 215 16.83 0.28 -2.12
N ASP A 216 17.44 -0.73 -2.73
CA ASP A 216 17.85 -1.96 -2.03
C ASP A 216 18.79 -1.71 -0.84
N CYS A 217 19.71 -0.75 -0.97
CA CYS A 217 20.60 -0.38 0.14
C CYS A 217 19.83 0.17 1.34
N LEU A 218 18.81 1.00 1.10
CA LEU A 218 17.98 1.59 2.14
C LEU A 218 16.98 0.59 2.71
N LYS A 219 16.48 -0.35 1.89
CA LYS A 219 15.69 -1.50 2.38
C LYS A 219 16.49 -2.35 3.35
N LYS A 220 17.75 -2.62 3.02
CA LYS A 220 18.66 -3.38 3.90
C LYS A 220 18.88 -2.65 5.23
N GLU A 221 19.20 -1.35 5.18
CA GLU A 221 19.34 -0.52 6.39
C GLU A 221 18.06 -0.54 7.25
N ALA A 222 16.90 -0.33 6.60
CA ALA A 222 15.61 -0.33 7.27
C ALA A 222 15.30 -1.68 7.93
N PHE A 223 15.62 -2.78 7.25
CA PHE A 223 15.43 -4.14 7.76
C PHE A 223 16.33 -4.43 8.97
N GLU A 224 17.64 -4.17 8.87
CA GLU A 224 18.61 -4.40 9.97
C GLU A 224 18.23 -3.60 11.23
N LYS A 225 17.67 -2.41 11.02
CA LYS A 225 17.21 -1.56 12.10
C LYS A 225 15.90 -2.03 12.71
N TRP A 226 14.94 -2.40 11.87
CA TRP A 226 13.67 -2.97 12.31
C TRP A 226 13.88 -4.27 13.07
N GLU A 227 14.80 -5.13 12.63
CA GLU A 227 15.10 -6.41 13.28
C GLU A 227 15.53 -6.22 14.74
N LYS A 228 16.38 -5.23 15.02
CA LYS A 228 16.77 -4.89 16.40
C LYS A 228 15.57 -4.48 17.27
N TYR A 229 14.65 -3.67 16.73
CA TYR A 229 13.45 -3.27 17.46
C TYR A 229 12.44 -4.40 17.60
N TRP A 230 12.42 -5.32 16.64
CA TRP A 230 11.62 -6.52 16.74
C TRP A 230 12.13 -7.41 17.88
N ASP A 231 13.44 -7.57 18.02
CA ASP A 231 14.04 -8.34 19.12
C ASP A 231 13.77 -7.68 20.49
N GLU A 232 13.96 -6.36 20.60
CA GLU A 232 13.58 -5.59 21.82
C GLU A 232 12.10 -5.80 22.19
N PHE A 233 11.21 -5.75 21.19
CA PHE A 233 9.77 -6.00 21.39
C PHE A 233 9.47 -7.43 21.87
N LEU A 234 10.19 -8.43 21.37
CA LEU A 234 10.03 -9.81 21.83
C LEU A 234 10.48 -9.98 23.28
N ASP A 235 11.62 -9.38 23.64
CA ASP A 235 12.14 -9.40 25.01
C ASP A 235 11.11 -8.78 25.99
N ASP A 236 10.54 -7.63 25.63
CA ASP A 236 9.51 -6.95 26.43
C ASP A 236 8.26 -7.82 26.64
N ILE A 237 7.77 -8.49 25.59
CA ILE A 237 6.61 -9.38 25.69
C ILE A 237 6.91 -10.56 26.61
N ILE A 238 8.05 -11.24 26.42
CA ILE A 238 8.42 -12.43 27.19
C ILE A 238 8.57 -12.09 28.67
N LEU A 239 9.23 -10.96 28.98
CA LEU A 239 9.38 -10.49 30.35
C LEU A 239 8.03 -10.13 30.98
N SER A 240 7.15 -9.44 30.24
CA SER A 240 5.83 -9.06 30.74
C SER A 240 4.92 -10.25 31.06
N ASP A 241 5.05 -11.37 30.34
CA ASP A 241 4.32 -12.60 30.63
C ASP A 241 4.87 -13.31 31.87
N SER A 242 6.19 -13.24 32.10
CA SER A 242 6.81 -13.83 33.29
C SER A 242 6.42 -13.15 34.60
N GLU A 243 6.04 -11.87 34.55
CA GLU A 243 5.53 -11.11 35.71
C GLU A 243 4.02 -11.30 35.95
N ARG A 244 3.30 -11.91 34.99
CA ARG A 244 1.85 -12.16 35.08
C ARG A 244 1.48 -13.58 35.52
N MET A 245 2.44 -14.49 35.60
CA MET A 245 2.30 -15.84 36.16
C MET A 245 2.73 -15.88 37.63
#